data_AF-A0A6J5E078-F1
#
_entry.id   AF-A0A6J5E078-F1
#
_cell.length_a   1.000
_cell.length_b   1.000
_cell.length_c   1.000
_cell.angle_alpha   90.00
_cell.angle_beta   90.00
_cell.angle_gamma   90.00
#
_symmetry.space_group_name_H-M   'P 1'
#
loop_
_entity.id
_entity.type
_entity.pdbx_description
1 polymer ?
#
loop_
_entity_poly.entity_id
_entity_poly.type
_entity_poly.pdbx_seq_one_letter_code
_entity_poly.pdbx_strand_id
1 'polypeptide(L)'
;MVNRTSTTSDGLRSGIDLGGGEVTTPADYLLMAGFLVYEAPRAPATARLAARRILTAVLRAATARGFPNSDVLETLLANGTKSPRVYQLAVDAAAAVGDVQTFVEILRHAGLSTEGEL
;
A
#
# COMPACT_ATOMS: atom_id res chain seq x y z
N MET A 1 35.23 29.70 -3.52
CA MET A 1 34.79 29.41 -4.90
C MET A 1 33.85 28.21 -4.82
N VAL A 2 32.60 28.43 -5.25
CA VAL A 2 31.47 27.49 -5.38
C VAL A 2 30.90 26.87 -4.10
N ASN A 3 30.02 27.65 -3.48
CA ASN A 3 28.84 27.18 -2.76
C ASN A 3 27.93 26.46 -3.78
N ARG A 4 27.60 25.18 -3.59
CA ARG A 4 26.53 24.52 -4.37
C ARG A 4 25.34 24.29 -3.46
N THR A 5 24.45 25.25 -3.49
CA THR A 5 23.05 25.14 -3.09
C THR A 5 22.39 23.99 -3.85
N SER A 6 21.69 23.12 -3.13
CA SER A 6 20.64 22.28 -3.71
C SER A 6 19.46 22.35 -2.76
N THR A 7 18.85 23.53 -2.73
CA THR A 7 17.53 23.75 -2.17
C THR A 7 16.52 23.59 -3.30
N THR A 8 15.53 22.72 -3.07
CA THR A 8 14.18 22.73 -3.67
C THR A 8 13.99 22.09 -5.06
N SER A 9 13.48 20.86 -5.03
CA SER A 9 12.47 20.24 -5.91
C SER A 9 12.34 18.80 -5.38
N ASP A 10 11.24 18.26 -4.89
CA ASP A 10 9.87 18.41 -5.34
C ASP A 10 8.99 17.66 -4.32
N GLY A 11 7.95 18.29 -3.77
CA GLY A 11 6.90 17.60 -3.03
C GLY A 11 6.03 16.69 -3.93
N LEU A 12 6.54 16.29 -5.09
CA LEU A 12 5.82 15.65 -6.20
C LEU A 12 6.24 14.18 -6.47
N ARG A 13 6.97 13.55 -5.54
CA ARG A 13 7.24 12.09 -5.56
C ARG A 13 6.63 11.35 -4.37
N SER A 14 5.44 11.76 -3.97
CA SER A 14 4.67 11.21 -2.84
C SER A 14 4.05 9.85 -3.15
N GLY A 15 4.86 8.89 -3.61
CA GLY A 15 4.44 7.51 -3.80
C GLY A 15 5.30 6.54 -3.00
N ILE A 16 4.91 5.27 -3.04
CA ILE A 16 5.61 4.17 -2.38
C ILE A 16 6.65 3.65 -3.37
N ASP A 17 7.92 3.62 -2.94
CA ASP A 17 9.01 3.02 -3.71
C ASP A 17 8.86 1.49 -3.72
N LEU A 18 8.77 0.91 -4.91
CA LEU A 18 8.70 -0.53 -5.13
C LEU A 18 10.09 -1.16 -5.38
N GLY A 19 11.13 -0.34 -5.49
CA GLY A 19 12.46 -0.72 -5.93
C GLY A 19 12.66 -0.50 -7.44
N GLY A 20 13.92 -0.41 -7.88
CA GLY A 20 14.24 -0.22 -9.30
C GLY A 20 13.87 1.15 -9.88
N GLY A 21 13.56 2.13 -9.02
CA GLY A 21 13.10 3.45 -9.43
C GLY A 21 11.60 3.53 -9.75
N GLU A 22 10.84 2.46 -9.50
CA GLU A 22 9.39 2.42 -9.69
C GLU A 22 8.66 2.96 -8.45
N VAL A 23 7.69 3.83 -8.68
CA VAL A 23 6.91 4.50 -7.64
C VAL A 23 5.44 4.25 -7.90
N THR A 24 4.70 3.84 -6.86
CA THR A 24 3.27 3.55 -6.94
C THR A 24 2.45 4.39 -5.96
N THR A 25 1.14 4.49 -6.17
CA THR A 25 0.26 5.16 -5.20
C THR A 25 -0.11 4.21 -4.06
N PRO A 26 -0.49 4.72 -2.87
CA PRO A 26 -1.02 3.89 -1.79
C PRO A 26 -2.23 3.02 -2.19
N ALA A 27 -3.10 3.54 -3.06
CA ALA A 27 -4.25 2.79 -3.57
C ALA A 27 -3.81 1.63 -4.45
N ASP A 28 -2.89 1.88 -5.40
CA ASP A 28 -2.35 0.85 -6.28
C ASP A 28 -1.61 -0.22 -5.48
N TYR A 29 -0.81 0.17 -4.50
CA TYR A 29 -0.13 -0.76 -3.59
C TYR A 29 -1.14 -1.67 -2.86
N LEU A 30 -2.24 -1.09 -2.36
CA LEU A 30 -3.30 -1.84 -1.68
C LEU A 30 -3.95 -2.88 -2.61
N LEU A 31 -4.20 -2.50 -3.87
CA LEU A 31 -4.75 -3.41 -4.89
C LEU A 31 -3.75 -4.53 -5.25
N MET A 32 -2.46 -4.21 -5.36
CA MET A 32 -1.39 -5.20 -5.56
C MET A 32 -1.31 -6.20 -4.39
N ALA A 33 -1.40 -5.71 -3.15
CA ALA A 33 -1.44 -6.57 -1.98
C ALA A 33 -2.68 -7.48 -2.00
N GLY A 34 -3.86 -6.94 -2.33
CA GLY A 34 -5.09 -7.73 -2.51
C GLY A 34 -4.93 -8.82 -3.57
N PHE A 35 -4.35 -8.50 -4.73
CA PHE A 35 -4.04 -9.47 -5.78
C PHE A 35 -3.11 -10.58 -5.29
N LEU A 36 -2.03 -10.24 -4.59
CA LEU A 36 -1.10 -11.23 -4.03
C LEU A 36 -1.78 -12.18 -3.04
N VAL A 37 -2.72 -11.68 -2.24
CA VAL A 37 -3.44 -12.47 -1.24
C VAL A 37 -4.43 -13.43 -1.89
N TYR A 38 -5.24 -12.94 -2.84
CA TYR A 38 -6.44 -13.65 -3.29
C TYR A 38 -6.33 -14.28 -4.68
N GLU A 39 -5.54 -13.68 -5.58
CA GLU A 39 -5.56 -13.99 -7.01
C GLU A 39 -4.25 -14.60 -7.53
N ALA A 40 -3.20 -14.64 -6.70
CA ALA A 40 -1.86 -15.11 -7.09
C ALA A 40 -1.46 -16.44 -6.40
N PRO A 41 -2.13 -17.58 -6.65
CA PRO A 41 -1.86 -18.85 -5.95
C PRO A 41 -0.45 -19.42 -6.23
N ARG A 42 0.20 -18.95 -7.30
CA ARG A 42 1.57 -19.33 -7.66
C ARG A 42 2.65 -18.42 -7.05
N ALA A 43 2.27 -17.30 -6.43
CA ALA A 43 3.23 -16.44 -5.74
C ALA A 43 3.81 -17.17 -4.52
N PRO A 44 5.06 -16.89 -4.11
CA PRO A 44 5.66 -17.49 -2.92
C PRO A 44 4.77 -17.33 -1.69
N ALA A 45 4.64 -18.39 -0.87
CA ALA A 45 3.80 -18.35 0.32
C ALA A 45 4.18 -17.22 1.29
N THR A 46 5.48 -16.91 1.40
CA THR A 46 6.02 -15.79 2.17
C THR A 46 5.53 -14.45 1.64
N ALA A 47 5.53 -14.24 0.32
CA ALA A 47 5.03 -13.01 -0.31
C ALA A 47 3.52 -12.83 -0.07
N ARG A 48 2.73 -13.91 -0.19
CA ARG A 48 1.28 -13.86 0.11
C ARG A 48 1.01 -13.55 1.58
N LEU A 49 1.81 -14.12 2.49
CA LEU A 49 1.69 -13.86 3.93
C LEU A 49 2.03 -12.41 4.26
N ALA A 50 3.10 -11.85 3.67
CA ALA A 50 3.47 -10.45 3.82
C ALA A 50 2.35 -9.53 3.29
N ALA A 51 1.83 -9.79 2.09
CA ALA A 51 0.71 -9.06 1.52
C ALA A 51 -0.55 -9.12 2.42
N ARG A 52 -0.84 -10.28 3.02
CA ARG A 52 -1.97 -10.43 3.96
C ARG A 52 -1.80 -9.57 5.21
N ARG A 53 -0.60 -9.52 5.78
CA ARG A 53 -0.29 -8.68 6.94
C ARG A 53 -0.46 -7.19 6.60
N ILE A 54 0.08 -6.77 5.46
CA ILE A 54 -0.06 -5.40 4.97
C ILE A 54 -1.53 -5.03 4.77
N LEU A 55 -2.27 -5.85 4.02
CA LEU A 55 -3.70 -5.62 3.75
C LEU A 55 -4.48 -5.47 5.06
N THR A 56 -4.23 -6.37 6.02
CA THR A 56 -4.87 -6.32 7.34
C THR A 56 -4.51 -5.04 8.11
N ALA A 57 -3.24 -4.64 8.11
CA ALA A 57 -2.77 -3.46 8.83
C ALA A 57 -3.35 -2.16 8.25
N VAL A 58 -3.36 -2.03 6.92
CA VAL A 58 -3.91 -0.86 6.21
C VAL A 58 -5.41 -0.75 6.45
N LEU A 59 -6.17 -1.83 6.28
CA LEU A 59 -7.63 -1.81 6.49
C LEU A 59 -8.00 -1.50 7.94
N ARG A 60 -7.26 -2.06 8.92
CA ARG A 60 -7.44 -1.72 10.34
C ARG A 60 -7.17 -0.25 10.62
N ALA A 61 -6.08 0.29 10.07
CA ALA A 61 -5.74 1.71 10.24
C ALA A 61 -6.79 2.62 9.59
N ALA A 62 -7.27 2.28 8.40
CA ALA A 62 -8.33 3.01 7.72
C ALA A 62 -9.63 2.99 8.54
N THR A 63 -10.04 1.83 9.06
CA THR A 63 -11.23 1.71 9.93
C THR A 63 -11.09 2.52 11.21
N ALA A 64 -9.94 2.49 11.87
CA ALA A 64 -9.68 3.29 13.06
C ALA A 64 -9.75 4.80 12.79
N ARG A 65 -9.57 5.21 11.53
CA ARG A 65 -9.66 6.61 11.06
C ARG A 65 -10.97 6.93 10.34
N GLY A 66 -11.97 6.05 10.46
CA GLY A 66 -13.34 6.33 10.01
C GLY A 66 -13.68 5.85 8.60
N PHE A 67 -12.88 4.99 7.97
CA PHE A 67 -13.27 4.30 6.74
C PHE A 67 -14.23 3.14 7.06
N PRO A 68 -15.52 3.22 6.71
CA PRO A 68 -16.52 2.24 7.12
C PRO A 68 -16.58 1.01 6.19
N ASN A 69 -15.91 1.06 5.04
CA ASN A 69 -16.06 0.10 3.97
C ASN A 69 -14.89 -0.91 3.88
N SER A 70 -14.13 -1.12 4.95
CA SER A 70 -13.01 -2.07 4.97
C SER A 70 -13.45 -3.49 4.60
N ASP A 71 -14.53 -3.99 5.21
CA ASP A 71 -15.04 -5.34 4.93
C ASP A 71 -15.57 -5.48 3.49
N VAL A 72 -16.19 -4.41 2.98
CA VAL A 72 -16.68 -4.35 1.59
C VAL A 72 -15.51 -4.40 0.62
N LEU A 73 -14.47 -3.61 0.86
CA LEU A 73 -13.26 -3.61 0.03
C LEU A 73 -12.56 -4.97 0.08
N GLU A 74 -12.36 -5.55 1.26
CA GLU A 74 -11.73 -6.88 1.40
C GLU A 74 -12.54 -7.95 0.67
N THR A 75 -13.87 -7.94 0.77
CA THR A 75 -14.75 -8.88 0.07
C THR A 75 -14.63 -8.74 -1.45
N LEU A 76 -14.59 -7.51 -1.96
CA LEU A 76 -14.46 -7.26 -3.40
C LEU A 76 -13.10 -7.72 -3.94
N LEU A 77 -12.03 -7.52 -3.17
CA LEU A 77 -10.69 -8.03 -3.49
C LEU A 77 -10.66 -9.56 -3.48
N ALA A 78 -11.28 -10.19 -2.48
CA ALA A 78 -11.35 -11.65 -2.36
C ALA A 78 -12.14 -12.31 -3.49
N ASN A 79 -13.14 -11.62 -4.03
CA ASN A 79 -13.93 -12.07 -5.19
C ASN A 79 -13.26 -11.75 -6.53
N GLY A 80 -12.05 -11.18 -6.56
CA GLY A 80 -11.38 -10.81 -7.81
C GLY A 80 -12.07 -9.71 -8.59
N THR A 81 -12.93 -8.91 -7.94
CA THR A 81 -13.75 -7.90 -8.65
C THR A 81 -12.86 -6.78 -9.16
N LYS A 82 -12.85 -6.58 -10.48
CA LYS A 82 -12.16 -5.47 -11.14
C LYS A 82 -13.19 -4.47 -11.64
N SER A 83 -13.32 -3.34 -10.95
CA SER A 83 -14.22 -2.26 -11.36
C SER A 83 -13.71 -0.89 -10.88
N PRO A 84 -14.15 0.21 -11.51
CA PRO A 84 -13.84 1.56 -11.03
C PRO A 84 -14.25 1.80 -9.57
N ARG A 85 -15.31 1.12 -9.11
CA ARG A 85 -15.77 1.18 -7.72
C ARG A 85 -14.77 0.58 -6.74
N VAL A 86 -14.12 -0.53 -7.10
CA VAL A 86 -13.08 -1.16 -6.25
C VAL A 86 -11.87 -0.25 -6.15
N TYR A 87 -11.48 0.35 -7.28
CA TYR A 87 -10.40 1.34 -7.29
C TYR A 87 -10.73 2.54 -6.40
N GLN A 88 -11.93 3.11 -6.50
CA GLN A 88 -12.33 4.23 -5.64
C GLN A 88 -12.31 3.86 -4.15
N LEU A 89 -12.78 2.67 -3.77
CA LEU A 89 -12.70 2.20 -2.40
C LEU A 89 -11.26 2.07 -1.90
N ALA A 90 -10.32 1.65 -2.75
CA ALA A 90 -8.90 1.59 -2.40
C ALA A 90 -8.29 3.00 -2.21
N VAL A 91 -8.69 3.97 -3.06
CA VAL A 91 -8.33 5.38 -2.89
C VAL A 91 -8.86 5.94 -1.58
N ASP A 92 -10.14 5.70 -1.26
CA ASP A 92 -10.77 6.19 -0.03
C ASP A 92 -10.13 5.55 1.22
N ALA A 93 -9.83 4.24 1.17
CA ALA A 93 -9.13 3.54 2.24
C ALA A 93 -7.73 4.12 2.47
N ALA A 94 -6.96 4.34 1.39
CA ALA A 94 -5.65 4.96 1.45
C ALA A 94 -5.70 6.40 1.99
N ALA A 95 -6.67 7.20 1.54
CA ALA A 95 -6.86 8.56 2.03
C ALA A 95 -7.25 8.59 3.52
N ALA A 96 -8.05 7.63 3.98
CA ALA A 96 -8.41 7.50 5.39
C ALA A 96 -7.21 7.11 6.27
N VAL A 97 -6.24 6.36 5.73
CA VAL A 97 -4.97 6.13 6.42
C VAL A 97 -4.23 7.45 6.63
N GLY A 98 -4.22 8.35 5.65
CA GLY A 98 -3.58 9.66 5.77
C GLY A 98 -2.61 9.89 4.63
N ASP A 99 -1.50 10.56 4.92
CA ASP A 99 -0.47 10.81 3.91
C ASP A 99 0.36 9.56 3.60
N VAL A 100 1.18 9.67 2.55
CA VAL A 100 2.02 8.57 2.07
C VAL A 100 3.05 8.15 3.12
N GLN A 101 3.51 9.06 3.97
CA GLN A 101 4.47 8.71 5.04
C GLN A 101 3.81 7.81 6.09
N THR A 102 2.59 8.16 6.52
CA THR A 102 1.79 7.34 7.44
C THR A 102 1.53 5.96 6.84
N PHE A 103 1.25 5.88 5.53
CA PHE A 103 1.07 4.61 4.84
C PHE A 103 2.36 3.78 4.86
N VAL A 104 3.51 4.37 4.51
CA VAL A 104 4.82 3.70 4.53
C VAL A 104 5.20 3.21 5.92
N GLU A 105 4.90 3.97 6.98
CA GLU A 105 5.11 3.55 8.36
C GLU A 105 4.30 2.30 8.71
N ILE A 106 3.02 2.25 8.29
CA ILE A 106 2.18 1.04 8.46
C ILE A 106 2.79 -0.15 7.72
N LEU A 107 3.30 0.04 6.50
CA LEU A 107 3.95 -1.03 5.74
C LEU A 107 5.18 -1.60 6.47
N ARG A 108 6.03 -0.73 7.03
CA ARG A 108 7.20 -1.14 7.83
C ARG A 108 6.77 -1.95 9.05
N HIS A 109 5.76 -1.48 9.79
CA HIS A 109 5.24 -2.19 10.97
C HIS A 109 4.52 -3.51 10.64
N ALA A 110 3.94 -3.63 9.45
CA ALA A 110 3.27 -4.84 8.99
C ALA A 110 4.24 -5.97 8.58
N GLY A 111 5.55 -5.72 8.63
CA GLY A 111 6.59 -6.71 8.37
C GLY A 111 7.30 -6.54 7.03
N LEU A 112 7.25 -5.37 6.40
CA LEU A 112 8.34 -4.97 5.50
C LEU A 112 9.53 -4.53 6.36
N SER A 113 10.28 -5.50 6.89
CA SER A 113 11.68 -5.22 7.18
C SER A 113 12.35 -4.95 5.84
N THR A 114 12.80 -3.72 5.60
CA THR A 114 13.66 -3.37 4.46
C THR A 114 15.06 -4.01 4.55
N GLU A 115 15.28 -4.87 5.55
CA GLU A 115 16.46 -5.69 5.70
C GLU A 115 16.19 -7.07 5.12
N GLY A 116 16.77 -7.31 3.94
CA GLY A 116 17.08 -8.65 3.50
C GLY A 116 18.08 -9.25 4.48
N GLU A 117 17.59 -10.03 5.43
CA GLU A 117 18.36 -11.10 6.05
C GLU A 117 17.83 -12.41 5.49
N LEU A 118 18.49 -12.92 4.43
CA LEU A 118 18.92 -14.31 4.23
C LEU A 118 19.93 -14.37 3.09
#